data_AF-X0Z0F6-F1
#
_entry.id   AF-X0Z0F6-F1
#
_cell.length_a   1.000
_cell.length_b   1.000
_cell.length_c   1.000
_cell.angle_alpha   90.00
_cell.angle_beta   90.00
_cell.angle_gamma   90.00
#
_symmetry.space_group_name_H-M   'P 1'
#
loop_
_entity.id
_entity.type
_entity.pdbx_description
1 polymer ?
#
loop_
_entity_poly.entity_id
_entity_poly.type
_entity_poly.pdbx_seq_one_letter_code
_entity_poly.pdbx_strand_id
1 'polypeptide(L)'
;VGLVRPLVATAFEPCLTAKDVMTFLSQEAAMHPELKSWSETLRQRWAGSFTSLLRAMGIVERLPGRRLQAPVMRVEAFTFLLLGLLEGGLSPGEALAHTLWDWYLLSEPSKEALLAEAQGRGWVYYSRAADIVELQPRYASLEGWIHGGLG
;
A
#
# COMPACT_ATOMS: atom_id res chain seq x y z
N VAL A 1 3.85 5.78 -5.63
CA VAL A 1 4.03 5.82 -4.16
C VAL A 1 5.17 6.76 -3.72
N GLY A 2 6.04 7.22 -4.62
CA GLY A 2 7.23 8.02 -4.28
C GLY A 2 6.99 9.30 -3.47
N LEU A 3 5.84 9.97 -3.61
CA LEU A 3 5.51 11.16 -2.80
C LEU A 3 5.05 10.82 -1.37
N VAL A 4 4.25 9.78 -1.20
CA VAL A 4 3.55 9.51 0.08
C VAL A 4 4.43 8.69 1.03
N ARG A 5 5.16 7.70 0.51
CA ARG A 5 5.98 6.79 1.33
C ARG A 5 7.05 7.51 2.17
N PRO A 6 7.84 8.45 1.62
CA PRO A 6 8.85 9.15 2.41
C PRO A 6 8.25 10.00 3.52
N LEU A 7 7.10 10.62 3.26
CA LEU A 7 6.41 11.46 4.25
C LEU A 7 5.90 10.60 5.42
N VAL A 8 5.28 9.45 5.14
CA VAL A 8 4.81 8.50 6.17
C VAL A 8 5.97 7.90 6.97
N ALA A 9 7.13 7.67 6.36
CA ALA A 9 8.28 7.06 7.02
C ALA A 9 9.09 8.02 7.93
N THR A 10 9.02 9.33 7.69
CA THR A 10 9.94 10.31 8.32
C THR A 10 9.29 11.23 9.36
N ALA A 11 7.96 11.34 9.39
CA ALA A 11 7.27 12.31 10.23
C ALA A 11 6.48 11.63 11.35
N PHE A 12 6.57 12.21 12.56
CA PHE A 12 5.75 11.83 13.72
C PHE A 12 4.26 12.15 13.48
N GLU A 13 3.97 13.15 12.63
CA GLU A 13 2.65 13.45 12.08
C GLU A 13 2.80 13.76 10.58
N PRO A 14 2.79 12.73 9.71
CA PRO A 14 3.00 12.94 8.29
C PRO A 14 1.85 13.76 7.72
N CYS A 15 2.14 14.91 7.13
CA CYS A 15 1.14 15.76 6.52
C CYS A 15 1.48 16.03 5.06
N LEU A 16 0.44 16.08 4.21
CA LEU A 16 0.58 16.38 2.80
C LEU A 16 0.00 17.75 2.50
N THR A 17 0.85 18.67 2.06
CA THR A 17 0.47 20.00 1.61
C THR A 17 0.51 20.11 0.09
N ALA A 18 -0.17 21.12 -0.47
CA ALA A 18 -0.08 21.42 -1.89
C ALA A 18 1.37 21.72 -2.33
N LYS A 19 2.19 22.30 -1.43
CA LYS A 19 3.61 22.58 -1.70
C LYS A 19 4.42 21.29 -1.88
N ASP A 20 4.11 20.25 -1.12
CA ASP A 20 4.79 18.96 -1.23
C ASP A 20 4.51 18.31 -2.59
N VAL A 21 3.24 18.36 -3.03
CA VAL A 21 2.85 17.88 -4.37
C VAL A 21 3.54 18.68 -5.47
N MET A 22 3.61 20.00 -5.35
CA MET A 22 4.30 20.87 -6.31
C MET A 22 5.81 20.59 -6.37
N THR A 23 6.43 20.34 -5.21
CA THR A 23 7.84 19.97 -5.10
C THR A 23 8.09 18.64 -5.80
N PHE A 24 7.23 17.65 -5.56
CA PHE A 24 7.28 16.36 -6.23
C PHE A 24 7.14 16.47 -7.76
N LEU A 25 6.15 17.21 -8.26
CA LEU A 25 6.00 17.43 -9.70
C LEU A 25 7.24 18.08 -10.33
N SER A 26 7.92 18.96 -9.59
CA SER A 26 9.14 19.61 -10.05
C SER A 26 10.33 18.66 -10.10
N GLN A 27 10.41 17.71 -9.17
CA GLN A 27 11.43 16.65 -9.18
C GLN A 27 11.18 15.65 -10.31
N GLU A 28 9.94 15.20 -10.48
CA GLU A 28 9.54 14.28 -11.56
C GLU A 28 9.75 14.87 -12.96
N ALA A 29 9.74 16.20 -13.10
CA ALA A 29 10.03 16.87 -14.36
C ALA A 29 11.45 16.57 -14.91
N ALA A 30 12.35 16.02 -14.09
CA ALA A 30 13.64 15.52 -14.57
C ALA A 30 13.50 14.29 -15.47
N MET A 31 12.58 13.38 -15.14
CA MET A 31 12.30 12.16 -15.93
C MET A 31 11.13 12.35 -16.91
N HIS A 32 10.27 13.33 -16.66
CA HIS A 32 9.06 13.63 -17.42
C HIS A 32 9.06 15.08 -17.94
N PRO A 33 9.71 15.36 -19.09
CA PRO A 33 9.88 16.72 -19.62
C PRO A 33 8.55 17.44 -19.90
N GLU A 34 7.47 16.69 -20.18
CA GLU A 34 6.12 17.22 -20.36
C GLU A 34 5.61 18.00 -19.14
N LEU A 35 6.10 17.70 -17.94
CA LEU A 35 5.74 18.44 -16.73
C LEU A 35 6.34 19.86 -16.72
N LYS A 36 7.45 20.08 -17.43
CA LYS A 36 8.08 21.42 -17.53
C LYS A 36 7.21 22.39 -18.31
N SER A 37 6.45 21.91 -19.30
CA SER A 37 5.59 22.74 -20.14
C SER A 37 4.28 23.14 -19.46
N TRP A 38 3.95 22.51 -18.33
CA TRP A 38 2.73 22.85 -17.58
C TRP A 38 2.85 24.24 -16.98
N SER A 39 1.81 25.05 -17.20
CA SER A 39 1.66 26.34 -16.51
C SER A 39 1.53 26.16 -15.01
N GLU A 40 1.93 27.17 -14.25
CA GLU A 40 1.81 27.17 -12.78
C GLU A 40 0.36 26.90 -12.34
N THR A 41 -0.61 27.50 -13.01
CA THR A 41 -2.04 27.29 -12.76
C THR A 41 -2.47 25.83 -12.94
N LEU A 42 -1.95 25.14 -13.97
CA LEU A 42 -2.26 23.73 -14.21
C LEU A 42 -1.66 22.85 -13.12
N ARG A 43 -0.41 23.12 -12.71
CA ARG A 43 0.25 22.39 -11.63
C ARG A 43 -0.50 22.55 -10.30
N GLN A 44 -0.94 23.76 -9.97
CA GLN A 44 -1.73 24.03 -8.78
C GLN A 44 -3.08 23.30 -8.81
N ARG A 45 -3.79 23.34 -9.94
CA ARG A 45 -5.04 22.60 -10.12
C ARG A 45 -4.83 21.09 -9.97
N TRP A 46 -3.74 20.57 -10.54
CA TRP A 46 -3.39 19.16 -10.41
C TRP A 46 -3.09 18.79 -8.97
N ALA A 47 -2.29 19.60 -8.26
CA ALA A 47 -1.98 19.39 -6.85
C ALA A 47 -3.25 19.32 -5.99
N GLY A 48 -4.18 20.26 -6.18
CA GLY A 48 -5.46 20.26 -5.47
C GLY A 48 -6.34 19.05 -5.80
N SER A 49 -6.41 18.66 -7.07
CA SER A 49 -7.19 17.49 -7.51
C SER A 49 -6.59 16.19 -6.99
N PHE A 50 -5.27 16.07 -7.00
CA PHE A 50 -4.53 14.91 -6.50
C PHE A 50 -4.70 14.74 -4.99
N THR A 51 -4.58 15.82 -4.20
CA THR A 51 -4.87 15.74 -2.76
C THR A 51 -6.33 15.37 -2.48
N SER A 52 -7.27 15.84 -3.30
CA SER A 52 -8.68 15.47 -3.17
C SER A 52 -8.91 13.99 -3.46
N LEU A 53 -8.24 13.42 -4.47
CA LEU A 53 -8.24 11.98 -4.75
C LEU A 53 -7.67 11.19 -3.56
N LEU A 54 -6.53 11.60 -2.99
CA LEU A 54 -5.95 10.94 -1.81
C LEU A 54 -6.89 10.97 -0.60
N ARG A 55 -7.67 12.05 -0.41
CA ARG A 55 -8.72 12.09 0.62
C ARG A 55 -9.87 11.14 0.35
N ALA A 56 -10.33 11.06 -0.90
CA ALA A 56 -11.39 10.14 -1.29
C ALA A 56 -10.98 8.68 -1.06
N MET A 57 -9.70 8.36 -1.21
CA MET A 57 -9.12 7.05 -0.92
C MET A 57 -8.80 6.81 0.57
N GLY A 58 -9.03 7.81 1.44
CA GLY A 58 -8.75 7.70 2.88
C GLY A 58 -7.26 7.76 3.25
N ILE A 59 -6.38 8.13 2.32
CA ILE A 59 -4.94 8.27 2.55
C ILE A 59 -4.61 9.61 3.24
N VAL A 60 -5.43 10.65 3.03
CA VAL A 60 -5.33 11.94 3.73
C VAL A 60 -6.62 12.16 4.51
N GLU A 61 -6.52 12.70 5.72
CA GLU A 61 -7.67 13.06 6.54
C GLU A 61 -8.68 13.95 5.79
N ARG A 62 -9.96 13.78 6.14
CA ARG A 62 -11.04 14.67 5.69
C ARG A 62 -10.77 16.10 6.16
N LEU A 63 -11.28 17.06 5.40
CA LEU A 63 -11.12 18.48 5.74
C LEU A 63 -11.63 18.77 7.16
N PRO A 64 -10.95 19.63 7.94
CA PRO A 64 -9.77 20.44 7.56
C PRO A 64 -8.40 19.72 7.68
N GLY A 65 -8.39 18.42 7.97
CA GLY A 65 -7.18 17.63 8.18
C GLY A 65 -6.24 17.55 6.97
N ARG A 66 -4.96 17.36 7.30
CA ARG A 66 -3.86 17.19 6.32
C ARG A 66 -2.97 15.99 6.65
N ARG A 67 -3.27 15.27 7.74
CA ARG A 67 -2.46 14.12 8.14
C ARG A 67 -2.68 12.98 7.15
N LEU A 68 -1.58 12.33 6.80
CA LEU A 68 -1.56 11.10 6.05
C LEU A 68 -1.93 9.97 7.01
N GLN A 69 -2.89 9.16 6.60
CA GLN A 69 -3.28 7.95 7.29
C GLN A 69 -2.90 6.77 6.40
N ALA A 70 -2.22 5.78 6.99
CA ALA A 70 -2.02 4.52 6.30
C ALA A 70 -3.41 3.87 6.14
N PRO A 71 -3.82 3.49 4.91
CA PRO A 71 -5.09 2.82 4.73
C PRO A 71 -5.08 1.52 5.54
N VAL A 72 -6.12 1.30 6.33
CA VAL A 72 -6.28 0.07 7.09
C VAL A 72 -6.69 -1.04 6.12
N MET A 73 -5.77 -1.95 5.82
CA MET A 73 -6.09 -3.14 5.06
C MET A 73 -6.74 -4.18 5.98
N ARG A 74 -7.91 -4.67 5.57
CA ARG A 74 -8.56 -5.82 6.21
C ARG A 74 -7.80 -7.11 5.91
N VAL A 75 -7.76 -8.03 6.87
CA VAL A 75 -7.10 -9.33 6.68
C VAL A 75 -7.69 -10.11 5.50
N GLU A 76 -8.99 -10.02 5.23
CA GLU A 76 -9.61 -10.68 4.07
C GLU A 76 -9.01 -10.18 2.75
N ALA A 77 -8.86 -8.86 2.60
CA ALA A 77 -8.31 -8.25 1.40
C ALA A 77 -6.81 -8.57 1.25
N PHE A 78 -6.08 -8.55 2.37
CA PHE A 78 -4.67 -8.95 2.41
C PHE A 78 -4.50 -10.41 1.97
N THR A 79 -5.25 -11.33 2.57
CA THR A 79 -5.17 -12.76 2.27
C THR A 79 -5.59 -13.05 0.83
N PHE A 80 -6.64 -12.41 0.32
CA PHE A 80 -7.04 -12.54 -1.09
C PHE A 80 -5.89 -12.20 -2.03
N LEU A 81 -5.24 -11.05 -1.83
CA LEU A 81 -4.13 -10.60 -2.68
C LEU A 81 -2.91 -11.51 -2.52
N LEU A 82 -2.59 -11.92 -1.28
CA LEU A 82 -1.47 -12.81 -0.99
C LEU A 82 -1.64 -14.17 -1.67
N LEU A 83 -2.80 -14.80 -1.51
CA LEU A 83 -3.09 -16.09 -2.12
C LEU A 83 -3.11 -16.00 -3.66
N GLY A 84 -3.62 -14.90 -4.22
CA GLY A 84 -3.56 -14.67 -5.67
C GLY A 84 -2.12 -14.56 -6.20
N LEU A 85 -1.21 -13.94 -5.45
CA LEU A 85 0.22 -13.89 -5.82
C LEU A 85 0.86 -15.28 -5.77
N LEU A 86 0.57 -16.06 -4.73
CA LEU A 86 1.09 -17.43 -4.58
C LEU A 86 0.55 -18.37 -5.67
N GLU A 87 -0.75 -18.28 -5.97
CA GLU A 87 -1.39 -19.04 -7.06
C GLU A 87 -0.84 -18.62 -8.44
N GLY A 88 -0.46 -17.35 -8.60
CA GLY A 88 0.29 -16.84 -9.74
C GLY A 88 1.73 -17.36 -9.87
N GLY A 89 2.17 -18.23 -8.95
CA GLY A 89 3.46 -18.91 -9.00
C GLY A 89 4.61 -18.18 -8.29
N LEU A 90 4.33 -17.08 -7.57
CA LEU A 90 5.36 -16.43 -6.76
C LEU A 90 5.67 -17.28 -5.53
N SER A 91 6.94 -17.33 -5.16
CA SER A 91 7.35 -17.91 -3.88
C SER A 91 6.84 -17.06 -2.71
N PRO A 92 6.72 -17.63 -1.49
CA PRO A 92 6.43 -16.88 -0.26
C PRO A 92 7.21 -15.58 -0.08
N GLY A 93 8.53 -15.60 -0.28
CA GLY A 93 9.38 -14.43 -0.13
C GLY A 93 9.06 -13.36 -1.17
N GLU A 94 8.91 -13.76 -2.44
CA GLU A 94 8.56 -12.85 -3.54
C GLU A 94 7.17 -12.25 -3.35
N ALA A 95 6.20 -13.05 -2.94
CA ALA A 95 4.83 -12.61 -2.69
C ALA A 95 4.81 -11.56 -1.57
N LEU A 96 5.55 -11.75 -0.47
CA LEU A 96 5.62 -10.80 0.64
C LEU A 96 6.46 -9.54 0.32
N ALA A 97 7.43 -9.66 -0.59
CA ALA A 97 8.24 -8.53 -1.08
C ALA A 97 7.61 -7.80 -2.28
N HIS A 98 6.46 -8.26 -2.77
CA HIS A 98 5.85 -7.73 -3.99
C HIS A 98 5.50 -6.23 -3.87
N THR A 99 5.74 -5.47 -4.94
CA THR A 99 5.57 -4.00 -4.98
C THR A 99 4.13 -3.54 -4.78
N LEU A 100 3.15 -4.44 -4.95
CA LEU A 100 1.74 -4.20 -4.64
C LEU A 100 1.54 -3.70 -3.19
N TRP A 101 2.29 -4.21 -2.22
CA TRP A 101 2.12 -3.80 -0.81
C TRP A 101 2.48 -2.33 -0.59
N ASP A 102 3.38 -1.78 -1.42
CA ASP A 102 3.74 -0.37 -1.38
C ASP A 102 2.54 0.52 -1.78
N TRP A 103 1.66 0.05 -2.67
CA TRP A 103 0.47 0.79 -3.09
C TRP A 103 -0.52 0.96 -1.93
N TYR A 104 -0.53 0.00 -1.01
CA TYR A 104 -1.33 0.03 0.21
C TYR A 104 -0.59 0.62 1.41
N LEU A 105 0.65 1.13 1.21
CA LEU A 105 1.48 1.68 2.28
C LEU A 105 1.67 0.70 3.46
N LEU A 106 1.68 -0.61 3.17
CA LEU A 106 1.82 -1.64 4.19
C LEU A 106 3.28 -1.73 4.65
N SER A 107 3.51 -1.41 5.91
CA SER A 107 4.81 -1.62 6.57
C SER A 107 5.05 -3.11 6.86
N GLU A 108 6.30 -3.52 7.08
CA GLU A 108 6.60 -4.89 7.51
C GLU A 108 5.83 -5.28 8.78
N PRO A 109 5.80 -4.48 9.87
CA PRO A 109 5.01 -4.82 11.05
C PRO A 109 3.51 -5.00 10.77
N SER A 110 2.93 -4.20 9.86
CA SER A 110 1.54 -4.37 9.47
C SER A 110 1.31 -5.65 8.68
N LYS A 111 2.23 -6.04 7.80
CA LYS A 111 2.18 -7.33 7.09
C LYS A 111 2.29 -8.51 8.05
N GLU A 112 3.20 -8.44 9.02
CA GLU A 112 3.33 -9.45 10.09
C GLU A 112 2.04 -9.61 10.89
N ALA A 113 1.41 -8.50 11.28
CA ALA A 113 0.15 -8.53 12.01
C ALA A 113 -0.98 -9.18 11.20
N LEU A 114 -1.08 -8.85 9.90
CA LEU A 114 -2.07 -9.44 9.00
C LEU A 114 -1.81 -10.93 8.74
N LEU A 115 -0.55 -11.35 8.63
CA LEU A 115 -0.17 -12.77 8.53
C LEU A 115 -0.52 -13.54 9.80
N ALA A 116 -0.23 -12.97 10.96
CA ALA A 116 -0.59 -13.56 12.25
C ALA A 116 -2.11 -13.69 12.40
N GLU A 117 -2.88 -12.69 11.97
CA GLU A 117 -4.34 -12.76 11.95
C GLU A 117 -4.85 -13.81 10.97
N ALA A 118 -4.33 -13.86 9.74
CA ALA A 118 -4.70 -14.87 8.74
C ALA A 118 -4.37 -16.28 9.21
N GLN A 119 -3.24 -16.47 9.92
CA GLN A 119 -2.91 -17.73 10.57
C GLN A 119 -3.86 -18.06 11.71
N GLY A 120 -4.23 -17.09 12.55
CA GLY A 120 -5.22 -17.28 13.62
C GLY A 120 -6.59 -17.71 13.10
N ARG A 121 -6.94 -17.29 11.87
CA ARG A 121 -8.16 -17.73 11.15
C ARG A 121 -8.00 -19.07 10.43
N GLY A 122 -6.82 -19.68 10.46
CA GLY A 122 -6.54 -20.95 9.80
C GLY A 122 -6.50 -20.87 8.28
N TRP A 123 -6.23 -19.69 7.70
CA TRP A 123 -6.16 -19.51 6.24
C TRP A 123 -4.78 -19.80 5.67
N VAL A 124 -3.75 -19.54 6.47
CA VAL A 124 -2.35 -19.79 6.15
C VAL A 124 -1.64 -20.40 7.35
N TYR A 125 -0.54 -21.08 7.11
CA TYR A 125 0.52 -21.28 8.08
C TYR A 125 1.64 -20.30 7.76
N TYR A 126 2.14 -19.60 8.78
CA TYR A 126 3.18 -18.59 8.67
C TYR A 126 4.17 -18.73 9.83
N SER A 127 5.45 -18.80 9.47
CA SER A 127 6.57 -18.75 10.40
C SER A 127 7.71 -17.93 9.81
N ARG A 128 8.38 -17.14 10.65
CA ARG A 128 9.59 -16.42 10.28
C ARG A 128 10.67 -16.62 11.33
N ALA A 129 11.85 -17.00 10.86
CA ALA A 129 13.06 -17.08 11.66
C ALA A 129 14.18 -16.34 10.91
N ALA A 130 14.54 -15.15 11.40
CA ALA A 130 15.45 -14.23 10.72
C ALA A 130 14.97 -13.92 9.27
N ASP A 131 15.73 -14.37 8.28
CA ASP A 131 15.46 -14.22 6.84
C ASP A 131 14.70 -15.39 6.24
N ILE A 132 14.53 -16.48 6.98
CA ILE A 132 13.78 -17.66 6.55
C ILE A 132 12.30 -17.39 6.79
N VAL A 133 11.53 -17.40 5.70
CA VAL A 133 10.08 -17.27 5.72
C VAL A 133 9.45 -18.55 5.21
N GLU A 134 8.62 -19.15 6.06
CA GLU A 134 7.74 -20.25 5.68
C GLU A 134 6.31 -19.72 5.64
N LEU A 135 5.68 -19.86 4.48
CA LEU A 135 4.28 -19.50 4.27
C LEU A 135 3.63 -20.58 3.43
N GLN A 136 2.55 -21.15 3.95
CA GLN A 136 1.80 -22.19 3.26
C GLN A 136 0.30 -21.90 3.32
N PRO A 137 -0.39 -21.74 2.16
CA PRO A 137 -1.84 -21.69 2.12
C PRO A 137 -2.46 -22.97 2.71
N ARG A 138 -3.56 -22.83 3.47
CA ARG A 138 -4.34 -23.99 3.94
C ARG A 138 -5.33 -24.53 2.90
N TYR A 139 -5.59 -23.74 1.87
CA TYR A 139 -6.47 -24.06 0.76
C TYR A 139 -5.62 -24.26 -0.50
N ALA A 140 -6.03 -25.19 -1.37
CA ALA A 140 -5.28 -25.53 -2.57
C ALA A 140 -5.34 -24.44 -3.68
N SER A 141 -6.31 -23.53 -3.60
CA SER A 141 -6.52 -22.44 -4.55
C SER A 141 -7.14 -21.23 -3.87
N LEU A 142 -7.04 -20.06 -4.51
CA LEU A 142 -7.73 -18.86 -4.05
C LEU A 142 -9.25 -19.07 -4.01
N GLU A 143 -9.80 -19.71 -5.05
CA GLU A 143 -11.22 -20.07 -5.13
C GLU A 143 -11.63 -20.98 -3.95
N GLY A 144 -10.81 -21.97 -3.62
CA GLY A 144 -11.05 -22.86 -2.47
C GLY A 144 -11.07 -22.09 -1.15
N TRP A 145 -10.19 -21.10 -0.99
CA TRP A 145 -10.21 -20.22 0.17
C TRP A 145 -11.46 -19.31 0.20
N ILE A 146 -11.88 -18.74 -0.93
CA ILE A 146 -13.08 -17.89 -0.99
C ILE A 146 -14.31 -18.67 -0.52
N HIS A 147 -14.48 -19.92 -0.99
CA HIS A 147 -15.65 -20.73 -0.67
C HIS A 147 -15.58 -21.43 0.70
N GLY A 148 -14.37 -21.78 1.17
CA GLY A 148 -14.20 -22.57 2.39
C GLY A 148 -13.60 -21.83 3.58
N GLY A 149 -13.04 -20.63 3.38
CA GLY A 149 -12.32 -19.86 4.41
C GLY A 149 -13.01 -18.59 4.86
N LEU A 150 -13.83 -17.98 4.00
CA LEU A 150 -14.52 -16.72 4.33
C LEU A 150 -15.85 -16.90 5.08
N GLY A 151 -16.45 -18.09 5.06
CA GLY A 151 -17.70 -18.40 5.77
C GLY A 151 -18.93 -17.77 5.13
#